data_AF-A0A0Q0Z678-F1
#
_entry.id   AF-A0A0Q0Z678-F1
#
_cell.length_a   1.000
_cell.length_b   1.000
_cell.length_c   1.000
_cell.angle_alpha   90.00
_cell.angle_beta   90.00
_cell.angle_gamma   90.00
#
_symmetry.space_group_name_H-M   'P 1'
#
loop_
_entity.id
_entity.type
_entity.pdbx_description
1 polymer ?
#
loop_
_entity_poly.entity_id
_entity_poly.type
_entity_poly.pdbx_seq_one_letter_code
_entity_poly.pdbx_strand_id
1 'polypeptide(L)'
;MTLTRAFDRLSLSWPLSLLFGAGMGLAFFLSTIDLPLWGFAVLLLSLMPVITIVHRSPLNSAENWDHRDTYSNKTTWLYLIPTLTWIFVVPLFSGSLTAGTIIGVIAFVFCTLLARYSHRLAGATGRKHAQEVLAKDFTVTEEQIDMAREHLEFLSTLHALGAVEGIRVRTRLVAYALNTNATMTLREAREPQATGLIYTSAVDAGSDEGKIFLALTPEGVHALSRATQATPQRA
;
A
#
# COMPACT_ATOMS: atom_id res chain seq x y z
N MET A 1 -7.74 15.14 10.28
CA MET A 1 -8.39 14.18 9.35
C MET A 1 -7.94 12.79 9.80
N THR A 2 -8.78 11.75 9.86
CA THR A 2 -8.36 10.46 10.45
C THR A 2 -7.41 9.71 9.51
N LEU A 3 -6.35 9.12 10.06
CA LEU A 3 -5.27 8.32 9.43
C LEU A 3 -5.78 7.30 8.38
N THR A 4 -7.02 6.83 8.54
CA THR A 4 -7.76 5.97 7.61
C THR A 4 -7.98 6.59 6.21
N ARG A 5 -8.15 7.91 6.10
CA ARG A 5 -8.50 8.57 4.83
C ARG A 5 -7.34 8.67 3.83
N ALA A 6 -6.09 8.79 4.31
CA ALA A 6 -4.92 8.84 3.43
C ALA A 6 -4.69 7.49 2.73
N PHE A 7 -4.91 6.38 3.45
CA PHE A 7 -4.76 5.02 2.92
C PHE A 7 -5.92 4.56 2.04
N ASP A 8 -7.14 5.00 2.32
CA ASP A 8 -8.29 4.69 1.46
C ASP A 8 -8.12 5.23 0.02
N ARG A 9 -7.33 6.29 -0.17
CA ARG A 9 -7.03 6.84 -1.51
C ARG A 9 -6.03 6.00 -2.30
N LEU A 10 -5.17 5.26 -1.62
CA LEU A 10 -4.23 4.33 -2.22
C LEU A 10 -4.89 3.01 -2.61
N SER A 11 -6.07 2.73 -2.06
CA SER A 11 -6.85 1.53 -2.35
C SER A 11 -7.73 1.67 -3.59
N LEU A 12 -7.99 0.54 -4.26
CA LEU A 12 -9.05 0.50 -5.27
C LEU A 12 -10.39 0.82 -4.59
N SER A 13 -11.27 1.58 -5.25
CA SER A 13 -12.57 1.91 -4.68
C SER A 13 -13.40 0.63 -4.43
N TRP A 14 -14.30 0.67 -3.45
CA TRP A 14 -15.18 -0.47 -3.14
C TRP A 14 -15.94 -0.99 -4.35
N PRO A 15 -16.59 -0.14 -5.18
CA PRO A 15 -17.28 -0.62 -6.38
C PRO A 15 -16.37 -1.38 -7.33
N LEU A 16 -15.16 -0.86 -7.58
CA LEU A 16 -14.20 -1.52 -8.48
C LEU A 16 -13.66 -2.82 -7.89
N SER A 17 -13.42 -2.87 -6.57
CA SER A 17 -12.94 -4.06 -5.87
C SER A 17 -14.00 -5.17 -5.87
N LEU A 18 -15.28 -4.80 -5.72
CA LEU A 18 -16.41 -5.73 -5.79
C LEU A 18 -16.63 -6.23 -7.22
N LEU A 19 -16.55 -5.34 -8.23
CA LEU A 19 -16.65 -5.72 -9.63
C LEU A 19 -15.53 -6.70 -10.03
N PHE A 20 -14.29 -6.42 -9.59
CA PHE A 20 -13.17 -7.32 -9.80
C PHE A 20 -13.40 -8.68 -9.14
N GLY A 21 -13.78 -8.69 -7.87
CA GLY A 21 -14.09 -9.94 -7.16
C GLY A 21 -15.21 -10.71 -7.83
N ALA A 22 -16.30 -10.04 -8.23
CA ALA A 22 -17.47 -10.67 -8.86
C ALA A 22 -17.07 -11.35 -10.18
N GLY A 23 -16.28 -10.64 -10.99
CA GLY A 23 -15.73 -11.19 -12.21
C GLY A 23 -14.82 -12.40 -11.99
N MET A 24 -13.90 -12.32 -11.02
CA MET A 24 -13.03 -13.45 -10.67
C MET A 24 -13.81 -14.64 -10.12
N GLY A 25 -14.78 -14.41 -9.23
CA GLY A 25 -15.65 -15.44 -8.69
C GLY A 25 -16.46 -16.15 -9.76
N LEU A 26 -17.03 -15.39 -10.70
CA LEU A 26 -17.77 -15.93 -11.84
C LEU A 26 -16.85 -16.74 -12.78
N ALA A 27 -15.65 -16.25 -13.07
CA ALA A 27 -14.68 -16.97 -13.90
C ALA A 27 -14.32 -18.34 -13.31
N PHE A 28 -14.08 -18.38 -12.00
CA PHE A 28 -13.77 -19.61 -11.26
C PHE A 28 -14.97 -20.56 -11.23
N PHE A 29 -16.18 -20.04 -10.95
CA PHE A 29 -17.42 -20.81 -11.00
C PHE A 29 -17.61 -21.49 -12.36
N LEU A 30 -17.58 -20.71 -13.45
CA LEU A 30 -17.78 -21.20 -14.82
C LEU A 30 -16.75 -22.27 -15.20
N SER A 31 -15.50 -22.07 -14.80
CA SER A 31 -14.42 -23.03 -15.10
C SER A 31 -14.57 -24.33 -14.32
N THR A 32 -15.18 -24.29 -13.14
CA THR A 32 -15.46 -25.49 -12.32
C THR A 32 -16.64 -26.30 -12.88
N ILE A 33 -17.58 -25.66 -13.58
CA ILE A 33 -18.76 -26.33 -14.17
C ILE A 33 -18.56 -26.67 -15.66
N ASP A 34 -17.33 -26.94 -16.06
CA ASP A 34 -16.94 -27.32 -17.43
C ASP A 34 -17.26 -26.29 -18.53
N LEU A 35 -17.28 -25.00 -18.16
CA LEU A 35 -17.38 -23.87 -19.09
C LEU A 35 -16.10 -22.99 -19.06
N PRO A 36 -14.90 -23.56 -19.26
CA PRO A 36 -13.64 -22.83 -19.08
C PRO A 36 -13.44 -21.71 -20.11
N LEU A 37 -13.98 -21.84 -21.33
CA LEU A 37 -13.90 -20.78 -22.34
C LEU A 37 -14.65 -19.51 -21.89
N TRP A 38 -15.84 -19.68 -21.31
CA TRP A 38 -16.60 -18.56 -20.74
C TRP A 38 -15.93 -18.01 -19.48
N GLY A 39 -15.41 -18.89 -18.63
CA GLY A 39 -14.61 -18.49 -17.47
C GLY A 39 -13.41 -17.62 -17.86
N PHE A 40 -12.69 -18.00 -18.91
CA PHE A 40 -11.56 -17.25 -19.44
C PHE A 40 -11.97 -15.87 -19.99
N ALA A 41 -13.08 -15.79 -20.73
CA ALA A 41 -13.59 -14.52 -21.23
C ALA A 41 -13.93 -13.54 -20.08
N VAL A 42 -14.61 -14.03 -19.03
CA VAL A 42 -14.92 -13.23 -17.84
C VAL A 42 -13.65 -12.81 -17.11
N LEU A 43 -12.67 -13.71 -16.97
CA LEU A 43 -11.38 -13.42 -16.33
C LEU A 43 -10.65 -12.28 -17.03
N LEU A 44 -10.56 -12.30 -18.37
CA LEU A 44 -9.92 -11.24 -19.14
C LEU A 44 -10.63 -9.89 -18.97
N LEU A 45 -11.96 -9.88 -19.06
CA LEU A 45 -12.76 -8.67 -18.89
C LEU A 45 -12.61 -8.06 -17.49
N SER A 46 -12.43 -8.91 -16.48
CA SER A 46 -12.29 -8.50 -15.08
C SER A 46 -10.88 -7.99 -14.76
N LEU A 47 -9.86 -8.61 -15.35
CA LEU A 47 -8.46 -8.23 -15.13
C LEU A 47 -8.06 -6.94 -15.84
N MET A 48 -8.52 -6.70 -17.08
CA MET A 48 -8.15 -5.53 -17.87
C MET A 48 -8.26 -4.17 -17.12
N PRO A 49 -9.42 -3.82 -16.53
CA PRO A 49 -9.56 -2.54 -15.84
C PRO A 49 -8.68 -2.47 -14.59
N VAL A 50 -8.54 -3.56 -13.84
CA VAL A 50 -7.72 -3.59 -12.63
C VAL A 50 -6.25 -3.46 -12.95
N ILE A 51 -5.74 -4.22 -13.93
CA ILE A 51 -4.36 -4.12 -14.41
C ILE A 51 -4.07 -2.69 -14.88
N THR A 52 -4.98 -2.08 -15.64
CA THR A 52 -4.83 -0.71 -16.12
C THR A 52 -4.75 0.30 -14.98
N ILE A 53 -5.61 0.17 -13.96
CA ILE A 53 -5.61 1.06 -12.79
C ILE A 53 -4.38 0.83 -11.92
N VAL A 54 -4.00 -0.42 -11.68
CA VAL A 54 -2.82 -0.78 -10.89
C VAL A 54 -1.53 -0.30 -11.58
N HIS A 55 -1.41 -0.42 -12.90
CA HIS A 55 -0.26 0.11 -13.64
C HIS A 55 -0.16 1.63 -13.59
N ARG A 56 -1.29 2.33 -13.54
CA ARG A 56 -1.32 3.80 -13.37
C ARG A 56 -1.16 4.24 -11.93
N SER A 57 -1.23 3.32 -10.96
CA SER A 57 -1.13 3.66 -9.55
C SER A 57 0.28 4.16 -9.23
N PRO A 58 0.43 5.32 -8.56
CA PRO A 58 1.71 5.81 -8.10
C PRO A 58 2.48 4.78 -7.25
N LEU A 59 1.77 3.92 -6.50
CA LEU A 59 2.40 2.89 -5.68
C LEU A 59 3.17 1.84 -6.49
N ASN A 60 2.74 1.56 -7.71
CA ASN A 60 3.32 0.54 -8.57
C ASN A 60 4.43 1.10 -9.48
N SER A 61 4.65 2.42 -9.47
CA SER A 61 5.77 3.02 -10.20
C SER A 61 7.04 2.87 -9.38
N ALA A 62 8.00 2.08 -9.90
CA ALA A 62 9.31 1.92 -9.28
C ALA A 62 10.02 3.27 -9.05
N GLU A 63 9.77 4.28 -9.91
CA GLU A 63 10.38 5.60 -9.80
C GLU A 63 9.97 6.39 -8.55
N ASN A 64 8.89 5.97 -7.87
CA ASN A 64 8.45 6.57 -6.61
C ASN A 64 9.19 6.03 -5.39
N TRP A 65 10.01 5.00 -5.59
CA TRP A 65 10.83 4.34 -4.58
C TRP A 65 12.30 4.48 -4.98
N ASP A 66 13.19 4.50 -4.01
CA ASP A 66 14.61 4.38 -4.33
C ASP A 66 14.89 2.96 -4.84
N HIS A 67 15.48 2.86 -6.03
CA HIS A 67 15.76 1.57 -6.69
C HIS A 67 16.83 0.75 -5.96
N ARG A 68 17.65 1.41 -5.11
CA ARG A 68 18.59 0.71 -4.22
C ARG A 68 17.87 -0.04 -3.11
N ASP A 69 16.62 0.35 -2.85
CA ASP A 69 15.74 -0.31 -1.89
C ASP A 69 15.02 -1.41 -2.67
N THR A 70 15.66 -2.58 -2.72
CA THR A 70 15.26 -3.84 -3.40
C THR A 70 13.84 -4.37 -3.06
N TYR A 71 13.01 -3.57 -2.40
CA TYR A 71 11.77 -3.94 -1.74
C TYR A 71 10.50 -3.58 -2.53
N SER A 72 10.61 -2.80 -3.61
CA SER A 72 9.46 -2.19 -4.32
C SER A 72 8.66 -3.14 -5.24
N ASN A 73 9.20 -4.28 -5.72
CA ASN A 73 8.55 -5.08 -6.78
C ASN A 73 7.79 -6.34 -6.31
N LYS A 74 7.60 -6.54 -4.99
CA LYS A 74 6.96 -7.78 -4.49
C LYS A 74 5.43 -7.81 -4.64
N THR A 75 4.79 -6.65 -4.79
CA THR A 75 3.33 -6.54 -4.75
C THR A 75 2.64 -6.98 -6.04
N THR A 76 3.30 -6.82 -7.19
CA THR A 76 2.72 -7.12 -8.51
C THR A 76 2.53 -8.62 -8.72
N TRP A 77 3.41 -9.46 -8.16
CA TRP A 77 3.27 -10.92 -8.22
C TRP A 77 2.00 -11.42 -7.51
N LEU A 78 1.49 -10.71 -6.50
CA LEU A 78 0.30 -11.16 -5.76
C LEU A 78 -0.95 -11.24 -6.65
N TYR A 79 -1.02 -10.42 -7.70
CA TYR A 79 -2.09 -10.48 -8.69
C TYR A 79 -1.99 -11.70 -9.62
N LEU A 80 -0.86 -12.42 -9.62
CA LEU A 80 -0.72 -13.71 -10.30
C LEU A 80 -1.32 -14.86 -9.49
N ILE A 81 -1.51 -14.71 -8.17
CA ILE A 81 -2.05 -15.78 -7.31
C ILE A 81 -3.42 -16.26 -7.81
N PRO A 82 -4.41 -15.39 -8.09
CA PRO A 82 -5.68 -15.85 -8.65
C PRO A 82 -5.51 -16.62 -9.96
N THR A 83 -4.65 -16.15 -10.87
CA THR A 83 -4.42 -16.81 -12.15
C THR A 83 -3.78 -18.18 -11.97
N LEU A 84 -2.79 -18.31 -11.08
CA LEU A 84 -2.14 -19.58 -10.77
C LEU A 84 -3.13 -20.56 -10.11
N THR A 85 -3.93 -20.10 -9.14
CA THR A 85 -4.97 -20.92 -8.52
C THR A 85 -6.01 -21.37 -9.56
N TRP A 86 -6.38 -20.50 -10.49
CA TRP A 86 -7.28 -20.84 -11.59
C TRP A 86 -6.72 -21.95 -12.49
N ILE A 87 -5.43 -21.87 -12.84
CA ILE A 87 -4.76 -22.86 -13.71
C ILE A 87 -4.55 -24.20 -13.01
N PHE A 88 -4.11 -24.20 -11.74
CA PHE A 88 -3.62 -25.42 -11.08
C PHE A 88 -4.63 -26.06 -10.12
N VAL A 89 -5.58 -25.29 -9.57
CA VAL A 89 -6.49 -25.78 -8.52
C VAL A 89 -7.89 -26.05 -9.07
N VAL A 90 -8.44 -25.15 -9.90
CA VAL A 90 -9.81 -25.31 -10.43
C VAL A 90 -10.03 -26.62 -11.21
N PRO A 91 -9.08 -27.11 -12.04
CA PRO A 91 -9.26 -28.38 -12.75
C PRO A 91 -9.39 -29.61 -11.83
N LEU A 92 -8.98 -29.51 -10.56
CA LEU A 92 -9.08 -30.63 -9.59
C LEU A 92 -10.50 -30.84 -9.06
N PHE A 93 -11.41 -29.89 -9.28
CA PHE A 93 -12.76 -29.87 -8.71
C PHE A 93 -13.86 -29.77 -9.78
N SER A 94 -13.55 -30.12 -11.03
CA SER A 94 -14.46 -29.97 -12.18
C SER A 94 -15.72 -30.85 -12.05
N GLY A 95 -16.84 -30.34 -12.56
CA GLY A 95 -18.08 -31.11 -12.77
C GLY A 95 -19.13 -31.03 -11.65
N SER A 96 -18.91 -30.22 -10.60
CA SER A 96 -19.90 -30.04 -9.51
C SER A 96 -20.32 -28.58 -9.35
N LEU A 97 -21.64 -28.32 -9.42
CA LEU A 97 -22.24 -27.01 -9.15
C LEU A 97 -21.90 -26.52 -7.73
N THR A 98 -21.98 -27.40 -6.74
CA THR A 98 -21.67 -27.07 -5.34
C THR A 98 -20.20 -26.67 -5.18
N ALA A 99 -19.28 -27.43 -5.80
CA ALA A 99 -17.86 -27.10 -5.77
C ALA A 99 -17.60 -25.76 -6.47
N GLY A 100 -18.22 -25.54 -7.65
CA GLY A 100 -18.12 -24.28 -8.39
C GLY A 100 -18.59 -23.10 -7.56
N THR A 101 -19.73 -23.20 -6.87
CA THR A 101 -20.24 -22.11 -6.03
C THR A 101 -19.30 -21.79 -4.88
N ILE A 102 -18.80 -22.81 -4.17
CA ILE A 102 -17.87 -22.61 -3.04
C ILE A 102 -16.58 -21.94 -3.53
N ILE A 103 -15.98 -22.47 -4.60
CA ILE A 103 -14.74 -21.95 -5.17
C ILE A 103 -14.95 -20.51 -5.69
N GLY A 104 -16.07 -20.25 -6.38
CA GLY A 104 -16.42 -18.93 -6.87
C GLY A 104 -16.59 -17.88 -5.76
N VAL A 105 -17.26 -18.25 -4.65
CA VAL A 105 -17.43 -17.35 -3.49
C VAL A 105 -16.08 -17.06 -2.81
N ILE A 106 -15.23 -18.09 -2.63
CA ILE A 106 -13.90 -17.89 -2.06
C ILE A 106 -13.06 -16.98 -2.96
N ALA A 107 -13.07 -17.22 -4.27
CA ALA A 107 -12.36 -16.39 -5.24
C ALA A 107 -12.88 -14.94 -5.25
N PHE A 108 -14.21 -14.75 -5.14
CA PHE A 108 -14.84 -13.43 -5.00
C PHE A 108 -14.28 -12.66 -3.80
N VAL A 109 -14.39 -13.25 -2.60
CA VAL A 109 -13.95 -12.60 -1.35
C VAL A 109 -12.45 -12.31 -1.42
N PHE A 110 -11.65 -13.30 -1.81
CA PHE A 110 -10.20 -13.16 -1.88
C PHE A 110 -9.78 -12.06 -2.85
N CYS A 111 -10.32 -12.04 -4.07
CA CYS A 111 -9.94 -11.06 -5.09
C CYS A 111 -10.41 -9.65 -4.73
N THR A 112 -11.59 -9.49 -4.12
CA THR A 112 -12.05 -8.19 -3.60
C THR A 112 -11.10 -7.66 -2.53
N LEU A 113 -10.72 -8.51 -1.56
CA LEU A 113 -9.81 -8.10 -0.49
C LEU A 113 -8.40 -7.81 -1.03
N LEU A 114 -7.91 -8.61 -1.98
CA LEU A 114 -6.63 -8.40 -2.63
C LEU A 114 -6.60 -7.04 -3.34
N ALA A 115 -7.62 -6.72 -4.15
CA ALA A 115 -7.71 -5.43 -4.83
C ALA A 115 -7.82 -4.26 -3.84
N ARG A 116 -8.55 -4.45 -2.74
CA ARG A 116 -8.73 -3.40 -1.72
C ARG A 116 -7.45 -3.15 -0.92
N TYR A 117 -6.74 -4.20 -0.52
CA TYR A 117 -5.68 -4.11 0.50
C TYR A 117 -4.26 -4.37 -0.03
N SER A 118 -4.07 -4.60 -1.32
CA SER A 118 -2.74 -4.76 -1.94
C SER A 118 -1.80 -3.59 -1.65
N HIS A 119 -2.32 -2.35 -1.60
CA HIS A 119 -1.53 -1.16 -1.26
C HIS A 119 -0.87 -1.25 0.13
N ARG A 120 -1.49 -1.96 1.09
CA ARG A 120 -0.90 -2.15 2.42
C ARG A 120 0.36 -3.00 2.34
N LEU A 121 0.46 -3.89 1.36
CA LEU A 121 1.59 -4.80 1.21
C LEU A 121 2.84 -4.09 0.68
N ALA A 122 2.68 -2.99 -0.08
CA ALA A 122 3.80 -2.20 -0.60
C ALA A 122 4.73 -1.67 0.51
N GLY A 123 4.17 -1.22 1.64
CA GLY A 123 4.93 -0.72 2.80
C GLY A 123 5.22 -1.77 3.88
N ALA A 124 4.91 -3.05 3.67
CA ALA A 124 4.97 -4.06 4.73
C ALA A 124 6.39 -4.27 5.28
N THR A 125 7.39 -4.29 4.39
CA THR A 125 8.80 -4.44 4.79
C THR A 125 9.27 -3.26 5.63
N GLY A 126 8.98 -2.02 5.19
CA GLY A 126 9.37 -0.83 5.95
C GLY A 126 8.68 -0.71 7.31
N ARG A 127 7.41 -1.14 7.41
CA ARG A 127 6.73 -1.23 8.71
C ARG A 127 7.31 -2.32 9.61
N LYS A 128 7.70 -3.47 9.04
CA LYS A 128 8.44 -4.49 9.80
C LYS A 128 9.76 -3.92 10.31
N HIS A 129 10.48 -3.18 9.48
CA HIS A 129 11.71 -2.52 9.88
C HIS A 129 11.47 -1.47 10.98
N ALA A 130 10.41 -0.66 10.87
CA ALA A 130 10.00 0.25 11.96
C ALA A 130 9.74 -0.49 13.29
N GLN A 131 9.14 -1.69 13.26
CA GLN A 131 8.98 -2.50 14.47
C GLN A 131 10.33 -2.96 15.04
N GLU A 132 11.29 -3.32 14.20
CA GLU A 132 12.66 -3.67 14.61
C GLU A 132 13.39 -2.45 15.21
N VAL A 133 13.17 -1.25 14.67
CA VAL A 133 13.68 0.01 15.21
C VAL A 133 13.06 0.35 16.55
N LEU A 134 11.76 0.15 16.72
CA LEU A 134 11.04 0.34 17.99
C LEU A 134 11.51 -0.61 19.09
N ALA A 135 12.01 -1.79 18.73
CA ALA A 135 12.57 -2.74 19.68
C ALA A 135 13.95 -2.32 20.23
N LYS A 136 14.60 -1.33 19.62
CA LYS A 136 15.87 -0.77 20.08
C LYS A 136 15.61 0.46 20.95
N ASP A 137 16.43 0.67 21.97
CA ASP A 137 16.34 1.84 22.83
C ASP A 137 16.90 3.08 22.12
N PHE A 138 16.00 4.00 21.74
CA PHE A 138 16.34 5.33 21.29
C PHE A 138 15.79 6.38 22.27
N THR A 139 16.63 7.35 22.62
CA THR A 139 16.22 8.49 23.42
C THR A 139 15.60 9.55 22.53
N VAL A 140 14.32 9.82 22.73
CA VAL A 140 13.56 10.87 22.04
C VAL A 140 13.20 11.97 23.04
N THR A 141 13.40 13.23 22.66
CA THR A 141 13.08 14.40 23.49
C THR A 141 11.57 14.69 23.51
N GLU A 142 11.08 15.42 24.51
CA GLU A 142 9.68 15.86 24.52
C GLU A 142 9.35 16.77 23.32
N GLU A 143 10.28 17.64 22.92
CA GLU A 143 10.15 18.47 21.73
C GLU A 143 9.92 17.63 20.46
N GLN A 144 10.63 16.51 20.31
CA GLN A 144 10.43 15.57 19.20
C GLN A 144 9.06 14.90 19.25
N ILE A 145 8.55 14.58 20.44
CA ILE A 145 7.23 13.96 20.62
C ILE A 145 6.12 14.97 20.29
N ASP A 146 6.25 16.23 20.73
CA ASP A 146 5.28 17.29 20.45
C ASP A 146 5.26 17.64 18.95
N MET A 147 6.44 17.74 18.34
CA MET A 147 6.57 17.90 16.88
C MET A 147 5.93 16.74 16.11
N ALA A 148 6.10 15.50 16.60
CA ALA A 148 5.45 14.34 16.00
C ALA A 148 3.91 14.36 16.17
N ARG A 149 3.40 14.97 17.25
CA ARG A 149 1.96 15.15 17.49
C ARG A 149 1.37 16.23 16.57
N GLU A 150 2.09 17.32 16.33
CA GLU A 150 1.69 18.39 15.41
C GLU A 150 1.61 17.88 13.97
N HIS A 151 2.63 17.16 13.51
CA HIS A 151 2.71 16.61 12.15
C HIS A 151 2.26 15.15 12.05
N LEU A 152 1.33 14.73 12.91
CA LEU A 152 0.92 13.33 13.06
C LEU A 152 0.48 12.70 11.74
N GLU A 153 -0.31 13.42 10.93
CA GLU A 153 -0.84 12.93 9.66
C GLU A 153 0.27 12.68 8.62
N PHE A 154 1.24 13.60 8.54
CA PHE A 154 2.39 13.49 7.64
C PHE A 154 3.30 12.32 8.02
N LEU A 155 3.73 12.24 9.29
CA LEU A 155 4.61 11.18 9.77
C LEU A 155 3.94 9.80 9.71
N SER A 156 2.65 9.73 10.05
CA SER A 156 1.86 8.50 9.94
C SER A 156 1.76 8.02 8.49
N THR A 157 1.68 8.95 7.52
CA THR A 157 1.65 8.61 6.10
C THR A 157 2.99 8.02 5.65
N LEU A 158 4.11 8.62 6.04
CA LEU A 158 5.45 8.06 5.79
C LEU A 158 5.60 6.66 6.40
N HIS A 159 5.24 6.50 7.68
CA HIS A 159 5.29 5.21 8.37
C HIS A 159 4.48 4.15 7.64
N ALA A 160 3.26 4.49 7.23
CA ALA A 160 2.37 3.50 6.65
C ALA A 160 2.70 3.19 5.16
N LEU A 161 3.35 4.11 4.44
CA LEU A 161 4.06 3.82 3.19
C LEU A 161 5.31 2.95 3.41
N GLY A 162 5.77 2.79 4.66
CA GLY A 162 6.99 2.05 4.98
C GLY A 162 8.26 2.83 4.68
N ALA A 163 8.18 4.16 4.61
CA ALA A 163 9.33 5.03 4.38
C ALA A 163 10.09 5.23 5.70
N VAL A 164 10.91 4.25 6.07
CA VAL A 164 11.62 4.17 7.35
C VAL A 164 13.06 3.77 7.07
N GLU A 165 14.01 4.46 7.69
CA GLU A 165 15.44 4.14 7.78
C GLU A 165 15.99 3.30 6.62
N GLY A 166 16.51 3.99 5.61
CA GLY A 166 17.03 3.33 4.41
C GLY A 166 15.97 2.89 3.41
N ILE A 167 14.67 2.96 3.72
CA ILE A 167 13.59 2.85 2.71
C ILE A 167 13.02 4.23 2.43
N ARG A 168 13.22 4.73 1.21
CA ARG A 168 12.90 6.11 0.82
C ARG A 168 11.77 6.17 -0.20
N VAL A 169 10.87 7.13 -0.02
CA VAL A 169 9.76 7.43 -0.95
C VAL A 169 9.90 8.83 -1.53
N ARG A 170 9.54 9.00 -2.80
CA ARG A 170 9.53 10.32 -3.44
C ARG A 170 8.38 11.17 -2.90
N THR A 171 8.59 12.48 -2.75
CA THR A 171 7.61 13.46 -2.28
C THR A 171 6.29 13.37 -3.04
N ARG A 172 6.31 13.16 -4.36
CA ARG A 172 5.08 13.04 -5.17
C ARG A 172 4.15 11.92 -4.69
N LEU A 173 4.70 10.81 -4.19
CA LEU A 173 3.90 9.71 -3.66
C LEU A 173 3.26 10.07 -2.31
N VAL A 174 4.03 10.74 -1.45
CA VAL A 174 3.56 11.23 -0.15
C VAL A 174 2.47 12.29 -0.35
N ALA A 175 2.69 13.23 -1.27
CA ALA A 175 1.72 14.24 -1.66
C ALA A 175 0.41 13.63 -2.17
N TYR A 176 0.51 12.57 -3.00
CA TYR A 176 -0.66 11.82 -3.47
C TYR A 176 -1.45 11.20 -2.31
N ALA A 177 -0.76 10.56 -1.35
CA ALA A 177 -1.40 9.96 -0.18
C ALA A 177 -2.07 11.00 0.73
N LEU A 178 -1.43 12.16 0.92
CA LEU A 178 -1.95 13.29 1.69
C LEU A 178 -2.96 14.16 0.94
N ASN A 179 -3.22 13.87 -0.35
CA ASN A 179 -4.07 14.69 -1.22
C ASN A 179 -3.64 16.16 -1.27
N THR A 180 -2.36 16.37 -1.53
CA THR A 180 -1.75 17.70 -1.65
C THR A 180 -0.77 17.70 -2.82
N ASN A 181 0.06 18.73 -2.93
CA ASN A 181 1.12 18.81 -3.93
C ASN A 181 2.51 18.66 -3.29
N ALA A 182 3.53 18.46 -4.13
CA ALA A 182 4.90 18.22 -3.68
C ALA A 182 5.46 19.39 -2.86
N THR A 183 5.23 20.63 -3.30
CA THR A 183 5.69 21.85 -2.62
C THR A 183 5.14 21.97 -1.21
N MET A 184 3.83 21.74 -1.05
CA MET A 184 3.16 21.77 0.25
C MET A 184 3.66 20.64 1.16
N THR A 185 3.88 19.45 0.59
CA THR A 185 4.43 18.31 1.33
C THR A 185 5.86 18.58 1.82
N LEU A 186 6.70 19.21 0.99
CA LEU A 186 8.04 19.61 1.40
C LEU A 186 8.04 20.73 2.43
N ARG A 187 7.07 21.65 2.34
CA ARG A 187 6.91 22.68 3.36
C ARG A 187 6.55 22.05 4.71
N GLU A 188 5.61 21.11 4.71
CA GLU A 188 5.23 20.31 5.88
C GLU A 188 6.40 19.52 6.45
N ALA A 189 7.32 19.07 5.60
CA ALA A 189 8.49 18.30 5.99
C ALA A 189 9.57 19.13 6.71
N ARG A 190 9.57 20.47 6.62
CA ARG A 190 10.69 21.30 7.11
C ARG A 190 10.89 21.23 8.61
N GLU A 191 9.81 21.33 9.38
CA GLU A 191 9.87 21.34 10.84
C GLU A 191 10.23 19.93 11.37
N PRO A 192 9.56 18.84 10.94
CA PRO A 192 10.01 17.49 11.28
C PRO A 192 11.45 17.18 10.86
N GLN A 193 11.92 17.75 9.74
CA GLN A 193 13.31 17.60 9.30
C GLN A 193 14.28 18.33 10.23
N ALA A 194 13.96 19.58 10.61
CA ALA A 194 14.80 20.37 11.50
C ALA A 194 14.96 19.72 12.89
N THR A 195 13.92 19.05 13.38
CA THR A 195 13.94 18.30 14.65
C THR A 195 14.48 16.87 14.51
N GLY A 196 14.92 16.47 13.31
CA GLY A 196 15.55 15.17 13.04
C GLY A 196 14.59 13.98 13.01
N LEU A 197 13.28 14.20 12.88
CA LEU A 197 12.27 13.12 12.78
C LEU A 197 12.23 12.49 11.38
N ILE A 198 12.66 13.23 10.37
CA ILE A 198 12.72 12.76 9.00
C ILE A 198 14.04 13.11 8.34
N TYR A 199 14.41 12.30 7.37
CA TYR A 199 15.50 12.55 6.45
C TYR A 199 14.95 12.90 5.07
N THR A 200 15.54 13.92 4.45
CA THR A 200 15.24 14.30 3.06
C THR A 200 16.49 14.18 2.19
N SER A 201 16.31 13.75 0.94
CA SER A 201 17.42 13.61 -0.01
C SER A 201 17.03 14.06 -1.41
N ALA A 202 17.80 14.99 -1.96
CA ALA A 202 17.61 15.50 -3.31
C ALA A 202 18.38 14.70 -4.39
N VAL A 203 18.84 13.49 -4.06
CA VAL A 203 19.56 12.64 -5.01
C VAL A 203 18.65 12.37 -6.23
N ASP A 204 19.18 12.68 -7.42
CA ASP A 204 18.50 12.60 -8.71
C ASP A 204 17.23 13.48 -8.84
N ALA A 205 17.02 14.44 -7.93
CA ALA A 205 15.85 15.31 -7.98
C ALA A 205 16.03 16.47 -8.98
N GLY A 206 17.26 16.97 -9.16
CA GLY A 206 17.51 18.18 -9.93
C GLY A 206 16.72 19.35 -9.34
N SER A 207 15.87 19.99 -10.17
CA SER A 207 14.94 21.05 -9.73
C SER A 207 13.51 20.55 -9.44
N ASP A 208 13.25 19.25 -9.53
CA ASP A 208 11.92 18.68 -9.35
C ASP A 208 11.67 18.30 -7.88
N GLU A 209 10.89 19.14 -7.19
CA GLU A 209 10.45 18.93 -5.80
C GLU A 209 9.72 17.59 -5.59
N GLY A 210 8.99 17.13 -6.61
CA GLY A 210 8.29 15.84 -6.58
C GLY A 210 9.24 14.64 -6.52
N LYS A 211 10.50 14.85 -6.92
CA LYS A 211 11.55 13.84 -6.87
C LYS A 211 12.37 13.86 -5.58
N ILE A 212 12.17 14.77 -4.64
CA ILE A 212 12.92 14.68 -3.38
C ILE A 212 12.48 13.41 -2.62
N PHE A 213 13.42 12.69 -2.03
CA PHE A 213 13.16 11.52 -1.20
C PHE A 213 12.89 11.93 0.24
N LEU A 214 11.96 11.22 0.89
CA LEU A 214 11.57 11.37 2.29
C LEU A 214 11.60 9.99 2.97
N ALA A 215 12.04 9.95 4.23
CA ALA A 215 11.94 8.78 5.10
C ALA A 215 11.93 9.19 6.58
N LEU A 216 11.30 8.40 7.44
CA LEU A 216 11.40 8.52 8.89
C LEU A 216 12.79 8.08 9.36
N THR A 217 13.34 8.84 10.30
CA THR A 217 14.51 8.43 11.08
C THR A 217 14.10 7.49 12.21
N PRO A 218 15.04 6.80 12.88
CA PRO A 218 14.75 6.04 14.08
C PRO A 218 14.04 6.86 15.16
N GLU A 219 14.51 8.08 15.40
CA GLU A 219 13.93 9.04 16.32
C GLU A 219 12.49 9.40 15.91
N GLY A 220 12.25 9.61 14.61
CA GLY A 220 10.92 9.85 14.05
C GLY A 220 9.94 8.72 14.30
N VAL A 221 10.37 7.46 14.17
CA VAL A 221 9.54 6.28 14.44
C VAL A 221 9.17 6.21 15.93
N HIS A 222 10.15 6.40 16.82
CA HIS A 222 9.91 6.39 18.28
C HIS A 222 9.02 7.55 18.74
N ALA A 223 9.26 8.76 18.23
CA ALA A 223 8.46 9.95 18.52
C ALA A 223 7.00 9.74 18.08
N LEU A 224 6.78 9.22 16.88
CA LEU A 224 5.45 8.91 16.36
C LEU A 224 4.72 7.85 17.21
N SER A 225 5.42 6.80 17.64
CA SER A 225 4.85 5.77 18.52
C SER A 225 4.40 6.35 19.86
N ARG A 226 5.19 7.26 20.46
CA ARG A 226 4.82 7.90 21.73
C ARG A 226 3.68 8.90 21.56
N ALA A 227 3.70 9.71 20.49
CA ALA A 227 2.63 10.66 20.18
C ALA A 227 1.28 9.96 19.95
N THR A 228 1.27 8.79 19.31
CA THR A 228 0.05 8.00 19.08
C THR A 228 -0.47 7.32 20.35
N GLN A 229 0.42 6.82 21.23
CA GLN A 229 0.02 6.23 22.52
C GLN A 229 -0.53 7.28 23.51
N ALA A 230 -0.01 8.50 23.46
CA ALA A 230 -0.45 9.61 24.32
C ALA A 230 -1.77 10.26 23.90
N THR A 231 -2.30 9.91 22.72
CA THR A 231 -3.60 10.41 22.27
C THR A 231 -4.70 9.52 22.85
N PRO A 232 -5.59 10.03 23.74
CA PRO A 232 -6.68 9.22 24.25
C PRO A 232 -7.53 8.72 23.07
N GLN A 233 -7.77 7.42 22.98
CA GLN A 233 -8.79 6.87 22.10
C GLN A 233 -10.12 7.53 22.49
N ARG A 234 -10.55 8.54 21.72
CA ARG A 234 -11.93 9.02 21.81
C ARG A 234 -12.81 7.89 21.30
N ALA A 235 -13.43 7.19 22.25
CA ALA A 235 -14.52 6.26 22.03
C ALA A 235 -15.69 6.92 21.30
#